data_AF-A0A1H1GHJ9-F1
#
_entry.id   AF-A0A1H1GHJ9-F1
#
_cell.length_a   1.000
_cell.length_b   1.000
_cell.length_c   1.000
_cell.angle_alpha   90.00
_cell.angle_beta   90.00
_cell.angle_gamma   90.00
#
_symmetry.space_group_name_H-M   'P 1'
#
loop_
_entity.id
_entity.type
_entity.pdbx_description
1 polymer ?
#
loop_
_entity_poly.entity_id
_entity_poly.type
_entity_poly.pdbx_seq_one_letter_code
_entity_poly.pdbx_strand_id
1 'polypeptide(L)'
;MESHAAAAAAAVMGAMRFMTQSLHNVAINVNTACSDCVATLGGVNKEERLRRDQGRRLTEARQAAGYRSARAAAMENGWPESSYRAHESGTRTIGQDDAERYARRFHLRGAQVTAQDILFGAADEPVHEAEPNPHQVPVMGYVGAGAVVEPDFEQVPEDGLDAIDLPFVVEDGIIAFRVRGESMRPSYRDGDAILVWREQRMATDSYIGEEAVVRTGDGRRFLKEIQGAGKRGIYNLYSHNDRMIENVRLEWVGEIHLIIRARQIGRLGAGQRNATRKKRPGERAA
;
A
#
# COMPACT_ATOMS: atom_id res chain seq x y z
N MET A 1 -38.23 -70.32 34.72
CA MET A 1 -37.00 -70.21 33.91
C MET A 1 -36.82 -68.75 33.52
N GLU A 2 -36.17 -67.86 34.29
CA GLU A 2 -35.13 -68.06 35.34
C GLU A 2 -33.89 -68.80 34.78
N SER A 3 -32.62 -68.52 35.11
CA SER A 3 -31.92 -67.44 35.88
C SER A 3 -30.41 -67.53 35.51
N HIS A 4 -29.43 -66.67 35.85
CA HIS A 4 -29.24 -65.54 36.78
C HIS A 4 -28.54 -64.36 36.04
N ALA A 5 -28.43 -63.10 36.50
CA ALA A 5 -28.61 -62.43 37.80
C ALA A 5 -27.40 -62.35 38.77
N ALA A 6 -26.48 -61.40 38.51
CA ALA A 6 -25.68 -60.62 39.50
C ALA A 6 -25.09 -59.37 38.78
N ALA A 7 -25.13 -58.09 39.22
CA ALA A 7 -25.22 -57.41 40.53
C ALA A 7 -23.85 -57.32 41.27
N ALA A 8 -23.43 -56.21 41.90
CA ALA A 8 -23.89 -54.80 41.98
C ALA A 8 -22.66 -53.90 42.33
N ALA A 9 -22.66 -52.56 42.49
CA ALA A 9 -23.67 -51.48 42.50
C ALA A 9 -23.06 -50.24 41.74
N ALA A 10 -23.41 -48.95 41.88
CA ALA A 10 -24.33 -48.12 42.70
C ALA A 10 -24.77 -46.88 41.83
N ALA A 11 -25.79 -46.05 42.09
CA ALA A 11 -26.24 -45.24 43.23
C ALA A 11 -25.33 -44.01 43.57
N VAL A 12 -25.80 -42.76 43.75
CA VAL A 12 -27.13 -42.13 43.54
C VAL A 12 -26.99 -40.58 43.57
N MET A 13 -27.93 -39.81 43.00
CA MET A 13 -27.96 -38.30 42.97
C MET A 13 -26.80 -37.63 42.19
N GLY A 14 -26.88 -36.35 41.78
CA GLY A 14 -28.01 -35.40 41.77
C GLY A 14 -27.57 -33.93 41.75
N ALA A 15 -28.41 -33.04 41.22
CA ALA A 15 -28.38 -31.56 41.29
C ALA A 15 -27.23 -30.76 40.61
N MET A 16 -27.67 -29.83 39.75
CA MET A 16 -27.29 -28.40 39.68
C MET A 16 -25.83 -27.92 39.84
N ARG A 17 -25.32 -27.40 38.71
CA ARG A 17 -24.78 -26.02 38.55
C ARG A 17 -23.32 -25.73 38.99
N PHE A 18 -22.74 -24.72 38.32
CA PHE A 18 -21.45 -24.03 38.54
C PHE A 18 -20.13 -24.69 38.07
N MET A 19 -19.51 -23.95 37.13
CA MET A 19 -18.08 -23.69 36.89
C MET A 19 -17.02 -24.32 37.83
N THR A 20 -16.03 -25.02 37.26
CA THR A 20 -14.58 -24.80 37.53
C THR A 20 -13.67 -25.33 36.40
N GLN A 21 -12.93 -24.41 35.79
CA GLN A 21 -11.50 -24.44 35.44
C GLN A 21 -10.75 -25.78 35.17
N SER A 22 -10.14 -25.87 33.97
CA SER A 22 -8.71 -26.16 33.75
C SER A 22 -8.40 -26.01 32.25
N LEU A 23 -7.95 -24.85 31.75
CA LEU A 23 -6.56 -24.37 31.72
C LEU A 23 -5.56 -25.34 31.07
N HIS A 24 -5.04 -24.94 29.91
CA HIS A 24 -3.68 -25.23 29.45
C HIS A 24 -3.05 -23.91 29.02
N ASN A 25 -1.77 -23.72 29.31
CA ASN A 25 -1.14 -22.39 29.33
C ASN A 25 -0.54 -21.97 27.99
N VAL A 26 -0.84 -20.72 27.60
CA VAL A 26 0.17 -19.81 27.04
C VAL A 26 0.06 -18.49 27.82
N ALA A 27 1.10 -18.16 28.59
CA ALA A 27 1.06 -17.02 29.50
C ALA A 27 1.51 -15.73 28.79
N ILE A 28 0.59 -14.77 28.62
CA ILE A 28 0.94 -13.40 28.26
C ILE A 28 1.09 -12.60 29.55
N ASN A 29 2.31 -12.13 29.84
CA ASN A 29 2.63 -11.34 31.03
C ASN A 29 2.08 -9.91 30.92
N VAL A 30 0.80 -9.72 31.26
CA VAL A 30 0.22 -8.39 31.51
C VAL A 30 0.52 -8.00 32.96
N ASN A 31 1.71 -7.47 33.21
CA ASN A 31 2.20 -7.16 34.55
C ASN A 31 1.58 -5.85 35.11
N THR A 32 0.31 -5.91 35.52
CA THR A 32 -0.38 -4.80 36.18
C THR A 32 -0.12 -4.84 37.69
N ALA A 33 0.99 -4.25 38.13
CA ALA A 33 1.19 -3.91 39.55
C ALA A 33 0.37 -2.66 39.93
N CYS A 34 -0.10 -2.60 41.18
CA CYS A 34 -0.98 -1.54 41.69
C CYS A 34 -0.50 -1.06 43.08
N SER A 35 -0.79 0.20 43.42
CA SER A 35 -0.43 0.88 44.68
C SER A 35 1.09 1.07 44.92
N ASP A 36 1.57 2.10 45.62
CA ASP A 36 0.89 3.00 46.58
C ASP A 36 1.38 4.47 46.57
N CYS A 37 0.82 5.29 47.47
CA CYS A 37 0.93 6.75 47.52
C CYS A 37 2.32 7.35 47.82
N VAL A 38 2.73 8.35 47.02
CA VAL A 38 3.51 9.52 47.46
C VAL A 38 2.87 10.78 46.87
N ALA A 39 2.79 11.87 47.65
CA ALA A 39 2.04 13.07 47.29
C ALA A 39 2.86 14.13 46.51
N THR A 40 2.14 15.02 45.82
CA THR A 40 2.60 16.32 45.26
C THR A 40 3.79 16.31 44.29
N LEU A 41 3.49 16.37 42.97
CA LEU A 41 3.63 17.60 42.15
C LEU A 41 3.27 17.36 40.66
N GLY A 42 2.54 18.31 40.05
CA GLY A 42 2.69 18.63 38.61
C GLY A 42 2.09 17.72 37.52
N GLY A 43 1.24 16.73 37.83
CA GLY A 43 0.67 15.83 36.82
C GLY A 43 -0.37 16.48 35.88
N VAL A 44 0.03 16.91 34.69
CA VAL A 44 -0.88 17.41 33.62
C VAL A 44 -1.82 16.29 33.16
N ASN A 45 -3.12 16.58 33.06
CA ASN A 45 -4.13 15.57 32.71
C ASN A 45 -3.91 15.06 31.27
N LYS A 46 -4.07 13.74 31.04
CA LYS A 46 -3.96 13.10 29.72
C LYS A 46 -4.84 13.77 28.66
N GLU A 47 -6.06 14.18 29.02
CA GLU A 47 -6.95 14.93 28.12
C GLU A 47 -6.47 16.36 27.84
N GLU A 48 -5.96 17.03 28.87
CA GLU A 48 -5.44 18.41 28.77
C GLU A 48 -4.20 18.46 27.88
N ARG A 49 -3.35 17.43 27.95
CA ARG A 49 -2.24 17.21 27.01
C ARG A 49 -2.75 17.00 25.58
N LEU A 50 -3.70 16.08 25.37
CA LEU A 50 -4.29 15.83 24.04
C LEU A 50 -4.88 17.09 23.41
N ARG A 51 -5.67 17.87 24.17
CA ARG A 51 -6.24 19.14 23.68
C ARG A 51 -5.17 20.16 23.32
N ARG A 52 -4.09 20.27 24.11
CA ARG A 52 -2.93 21.13 23.78
C ARG A 52 -2.16 20.66 22.55
N ASP A 53 -1.97 19.35 22.37
CA ASP A 53 -1.32 18.80 21.18
C ASP A 53 -2.15 19.09 19.92
N GLN A 54 -3.47 18.88 19.97
CA GLN A 54 -4.41 19.28 18.90
C GLN A 54 -4.35 20.77 18.59
N GLY A 55 -4.38 21.63 19.61
CA GLY A 55 -4.29 23.08 19.45
C GLY A 55 -2.96 23.56 18.85
N ARG A 56 -1.85 22.91 19.21
CA ARG A 56 -0.53 23.15 18.61
C ARG A 56 -0.53 22.80 17.12
N ARG A 57 -1.00 21.61 16.74
CA ARG A 57 -1.09 21.17 15.34
C ARG A 57 -1.96 22.09 14.49
N LEU A 58 -3.11 22.51 15.03
CA LEU A 58 -3.97 23.50 14.36
C LEU A 58 -3.26 24.85 14.16
N THR A 59 -2.47 25.28 15.14
CA THR A 59 -1.67 26.52 15.11
C THR A 59 -0.51 26.45 14.12
N GLU A 60 0.13 25.28 13.97
CA GLU A 60 1.18 25.01 12.98
C GLU A 60 0.57 25.01 11.55
N ALA A 61 -0.53 24.28 11.36
CA ALA A 61 -1.28 24.24 10.10
C ALA A 61 -1.78 25.62 9.63
N ARG A 62 -2.27 26.45 10.56
CA ARG A 62 -2.66 27.84 10.26
C ARG A 62 -1.49 28.68 9.76
N GLN A 63 -0.30 28.51 10.35
CA GLN A 63 0.90 29.25 9.97
C GLN A 63 1.41 28.81 8.60
N ALA A 64 1.42 27.51 8.32
CA ALA A 64 1.72 26.97 6.98
C ALA A 64 0.77 27.52 5.91
N ALA A 65 -0.51 27.72 6.24
CA ALA A 65 -1.51 28.33 5.36
C ALA A 65 -1.44 29.89 5.29
N GLY A 66 -0.37 30.51 5.81
CA GLY A 66 -0.07 31.94 5.68
C GLY A 66 -0.87 32.88 6.58
N TYR A 67 -1.72 32.39 7.48
CA TYR A 67 -2.58 33.24 8.31
C TYR A 67 -1.83 33.80 9.53
N ARG A 68 -1.58 35.11 9.50
CA ARG A 68 -0.88 35.88 10.55
C ARG A 68 -1.44 35.76 11.97
N SER A 69 -2.71 35.37 12.15
CA SER A 69 -3.30 35.16 13.49
C SER A 69 -4.56 34.27 13.45
N ALA A 70 -4.93 33.73 14.61
CA ALA A 70 -6.15 32.96 14.81
C ALA A 70 -7.42 33.73 14.37
N ARG A 71 -7.47 35.02 14.73
CA ARG A 71 -8.54 35.95 14.35
C ARG A 71 -8.65 36.13 12.84
N ALA A 72 -7.51 36.25 12.14
CA ALA A 72 -7.49 36.38 10.69
C ALA A 72 -8.04 35.11 10.02
N ALA A 73 -7.57 33.93 10.44
CA ALA A 73 -8.07 32.65 9.92
C ALA A 73 -9.57 32.45 10.18
N ALA A 74 -10.06 32.79 11.38
CA ALA A 74 -11.48 32.66 11.69
C ALA A 74 -12.34 33.60 10.82
N MET A 75 -12.01 34.89 10.78
CA MET A 75 -12.79 35.91 10.05
C MET A 75 -12.79 35.66 8.53
N GLU A 76 -11.63 35.38 7.93
CA GLU A 76 -11.51 35.21 6.48
C GLU A 76 -12.14 33.91 5.96
N ASN A 77 -12.42 32.95 6.85
CA ASN A 77 -13.01 31.65 6.54
C ASN A 77 -14.45 31.50 7.07
N GLY A 78 -15.04 32.55 7.66
CA GLY A 78 -16.40 32.53 8.21
C GLY A 78 -16.57 31.65 9.45
N TRP A 79 -15.49 31.32 10.18
CA TRP A 79 -15.56 30.48 11.38
C TRP A 79 -15.80 31.32 12.63
N PRO A 80 -16.56 30.82 13.63
CA PRO A 80 -16.68 31.50 14.93
C PRO A 80 -15.32 31.65 15.63
N GLU A 81 -14.82 32.88 15.72
CA GLU A 81 -13.50 33.21 16.29
C GLU A 81 -13.31 32.64 17.70
N SER A 82 -14.35 32.70 18.54
CA SER A 82 -14.31 32.18 19.91
C SER A 82 -14.11 30.66 19.96
N SER A 83 -14.73 29.90 19.05
CA SER A 83 -14.53 28.45 18.95
C SER A 83 -13.18 28.12 18.33
N TYR A 84 -12.82 28.75 17.21
CA TYR A 84 -11.54 28.53 16.55
C TYR A 84 -10.34 28.79 17.48
N ARG A 85 -10.37 29.92 18.21
CA ARG A 85 -9.30 30.28 19.15
C ARG A 85 -9.27 29.37 20.38
N ALA A 86 -10.41 28.81 20.81
CA ALA A 86 -10.47 27.83 21.90
C ALA A 86 -9.94 26.44 21.49
N HIS A 87 -9.97 26.12 20.19
CA HIS A 87 -9.31 24.95 19.62
C HIS A 87 -7.80 25.15 19.55
N GLU A 88 -7.30 26.29 19.02
CA GLU A 88 -5.84 26.59 19.04
C GLU A 88 -5.25 26.64 20.45
N SER A 89 -5.97 27.18 21.44
CA SER A 89 -5.49 27.23 22.83
C SER A 89 -5.64 25.91 23.60
N GLY A 90 -6.11 24.83 22.97
CA GLY A 90 -6.37 23.54 23.63
C GLY A 90 -7.38 23.62 24.78
N THR A 91 -8.25 24.63 24.77
CA THR A 91 -9.29 24.84 25.79
C THR A 91 -10.56 24.04 25.49
N ARG A 92 -10.72 23.59 24.26
CA ARG A 92 -11.72 22.61 23.82
C ARG A 92 -11.03 21.51 23.00
N THR A 93 -11.54 20.28 23.07
CA THR A 93 -11.16 19.20 22.14
C THR A 93 -11.65 19.56 20.74
N ILE A 94 -10.85 19.27 19.71
CA ILE A 94 -11.28 19.42 18.32
C ILE A 94 -12.07 18.17 17.91
N GLY A 95 -13.23 18.34 17.28
CA GLY A 95 -14.01 17.26 16.69
C GLY A 95 -13.66 17.01 15.21
N GLN A 96 -14.09 15.87 14.66
CA GLN A 96 -13.85 15.49 13.26
C GLN A 96 -14.26 16.59 12.28
N ASP A 97 -15.53 17.00 12.32
CA ASP A 97 -16.13 18.03 11.44
C ASP A 97 -15.39 19.37 11.50
N ASP A 98 -14.92 19.74 12.69
CA ASP A 98 -14.16 20.97 12.91
C ASP A 98 -12.76 20.86 12.29
N ALA A 99 -12.06 19.75 12.52
CA ALA A 99 -10.74 19.49 11.94
C ALA A 99 -10.79 19.41 10.41
N GLU A 100 -11.77 18.72 9.83
CA GLU A 100 -11.98 18.66 8.38
C GLU A 100 -12.26 20.04 7.78
N ARG A 101 -13.13 20.84 8.42
CA ARG A 101 -13.44 22.21 7.99
C ARG A 101 -12.21 23.11 8.01
N TYR A 102 -11.31 22.93 8.99
CA TYR A 102 -10.05 23.68 9.07
C TYR A 102 -9.04 23.20 8.03
N ALA A 103 -8.75 21.89 8.00
CA ALA A 103 -7.78 21.28 7.09
C ALA A 103 -8.10 21.58 5.62
N ARG A 104 -9.35 21.38 5.18
CA ARG A 104 -9.81 21.67 3.81
C ARG A 104 -9.46 23.09 3.35
N ARG A 105 -9.57 24.07 4.25
CA ARG A 105 -9.31 25.49 3.92
C ARG A 105 -7.83 25.85 3.98
N PHE A 106 -7.05 25.17 4.80
CA PHE A 106 -5.59 25.32 4.85
C PHE A 106 -4.91 24.65 3.64
N HIS A 107 -5.42 23.50 3.21
CA HIS A 107 -5.03 22.83 1.97
C HIS A 107 -5.31 23.70 0.74
N LEU A 108 -6.48 24.36 0.67
CA LEU A 108 -6.79 25.39 -0.35
C LEU A 108 -5.89 26.65 -0.28
N ARG A 109 -4.94 26.72 0.65
CA ARG A 109 -3.86 27.74 0.70
C ARG A 109 -2.44 27.15 0.59
N GLY A 110 -2.33 25.87 0.22
CA GLY A 110 -1.05 25.19 0.00
C GLY A 110 -0.41 24.58 1.24
N ALA A 111 -1.08 24.58 2.40
CA ALA A 111 -0.60 23.82 3.56
C ALA A 111 -0.97 22.35 3.41
N GLN A 112 0.03 21.46 3.45
CA GLN A 112 -0.24 20.01 3.51
C GLN A 112 -0.64 19.65 4.94
N VAL A 113 -1.94 19.44 5.14
CA VAL A 113 -2.56 19.09 6.43
C VAL A 113 -3.93 18.45 6.20
N THR A 114 -4.17 17.34 6.89
CA THR A 114 -5.46 16.63 6.94
C THR A 114 -6.17 16.86 8.29
N ALA A 115 -7.39 16.36 8.43
CA ALA A 115 -8.07 16.30 9.73
C ALA A 115 -7.32 15.37 10.71
N GLN A 116 -6.74 14.28 10.21
CA GLN A 116 -5.97 13.31 10.98
C GLN A 116 -4.75 13.97 11.64
N ASP A 117 -4.01 14.79 10.88
CA ASP A 117 -2.84 15.53 11.36
C ASP A 117 -3.16 16.50 12.49
N ILE A 118 -4.35 17.13 12.45
CA ILE A 118 -4.81 18.03 13.51
C ILE A 118 -5.19 17.23 14.76
N LEU A 119 -5.98 16.15 14.59
CA LEU A 119 -6.60 15.41 15.69
C LEU A 119 -5.63 14.47 16.42
N PHE A 120 -4.85 13.71 15.66
CA PHE A 120 -3.98 12.64 16.14
C PHE A 120 -2.50 12.95 15.92
N GLY A 121 -2.19 13.86 14.99
CA GLY A 121 -0.84 14.14 14.49
C GLY A 121 -0.56 13.32 13.24
N ALA A 122 0.67 13.43 12.75
CA ALA A 122 1.23 12.35 11.94
C ALA A 122 1.32 11.10 12.83
N ALA A 123 0.26 10.28 12.81
CA ALA A 123 0.42 8.84 12.91
C ALA A 123 1.28 8.38 11.73
N ASP A 124 2.03 7.29 11.88
CA ASP A 124 3.02 6.85 10.89
C ASP A 124 2.44 6.79 9.47
N GLU A 125 2.92 7.70 8.62
CA GLU A 125 2.44 7.99 7.25
C GLU A 125 0.91 8.00 7.06
N PRO A 126 0.24 9.19 7.13
CA PRO A 126 -0.95 9.36 6.30
C PRO A 126 -0.49 9.25 4.84
N VAL A 127 -0.67 8.07 4.25
CA VAL A 127 -0.40 7.81 2.84
C VAL A 127 -1.24 8.75 1.98
N HIS A 128 -0.65 9.89 1.66
CA HIS A 128 -0.93 10.60 0.44
C HIS A 128 -0.63 9.61 -0.69
N GLU A 129 -1.68 9.02 -1.26
CA GLU A 129 -1.66 8.42 -2.59
C GLU A 129 -0.94 9.42 -3.50
N ALA A 130 0.32 9.13 -3.81
CA ALA A 130 1.17 10.08 -4.51
C ALA A 130 0.70 10.10 -5.96
N GLU A 131 -0.13 11.10 -6.33
CA GLU A 131 -0.85 11.15 -7.61
C GLU A 131 0.02 10.60 -8.73
N PRO A 132 -0.40 9.46 -9.33
CA PRO A 132 0.51 8.49 -9.91
C PRO A 132 1.41 9.17 -10.93
N ASN A 133 2.69 9.31 -10.57
CA ASN A 133 3.61 10.16 -11.33
C ASN A 133 3.64 9.65 -12.78
N PRO A 134 3.13 10.41 -13.76
CA PRO A 134 2.89 9.87 -15.10
C PRO A 134 4.19 9.61 -15.88
N HIS A 135 5.34 9.92 -15.27
CA HIS A 135 6.68 9.57 -15.72
C HIS A 135 7.26 8.33 -15.03
N GLN A 136 6.52 7.60 -14.19
CA GLN A 136 6.99 6.42 -13.47
C GLN A 136 6.07 5.22 -13.70
N VAL A 137 6.66 4.09 -14.09
CA VAL A 137 5.94 2.81 -14.20
C VAL A 137 6.36 1.88 -13.07
N PRO A 138 5.42 1.32 -12.28
CA PRO A 138 5.72 0.41 -11.19
C PRO A 138 6.18 -0.96 -11.72
N VAL A 139 7.23 -1.51 -11.11
CA VAL A 139 7.79 -2.82 -11.45
C VAL A 139 7.11 -3.89 -10.62
N MET A 140 6.17 -4.63 -11.20
CA MET A 140 5.35 -5.63 -10.52
C MET A 140 6.03 -7.01 -10.41
N GLY A 141 7.31 -7.12 -10.78
CA GLY A 141 8.10 -8.33 -10.60
C GLY A 141 9.17 -8.55 -11.68
N TYR A 142 9.59 -9.80 -11.79
CA TYR A 142 10.55 -10.28 -12.78
C TYR A 142 9.92 -11.32 -13.69
N VAL A 143 10.45 -11.50 -14.90
CA VAL A 143 10.01 -12.52 -15.88
C VAL A 143 11.24 -13.19 -16.49
N GLY A 144 11.23 -14.51 -16.72
CA GLY A 144 12.47 -15.19 -17.12
C GLY A 144 12.40 -16.67 -17.48
N ALA A 145 13.58 -17.23 -17.70
CA ALA A 145 13.82 -18.62 -18.12
C ALA A 145 13.46 -19.63 -17.02
N GLY A 146 12.24 -20.18 -17.05
CA GLY A 146 11.77 -21.20 -16.08
C GLY A 146 11.65 -20.72 -14.63
N ALA A 147 11.98 -19.46 -14.34
CA ALA A 147 11.83 -18.85 -13.03
C ALA A 147 10.34 -18.69 -12.71
N VAL A 148 9.86 -19.50 -11.76
CA VAL A 148 8.57 -19.29 -11.09
C VAL A 148 8.57 -17.88 -10.51
N VAL A 149 7.55 -17.08 -10.85
CA VAL A 149 7.35 -15.76 -10.25
C VAL A 149 6.58 -15.93 -8.94
N GLU A 150 7.28 -16.45 -7.94
CA GLU A 150 7.08 -16.00 -6.57
C GLU A 150 7.58 -14.54 -6.53
N PRO A 151 6.76 -13.56 -6.11
CA PRO A 151 5.57 -13.69 -5.27
C PRO A 151 4.25 -13.57 -6.03
N ASP A 152 3.17 -14.07 -5.40
CA ASP A 152 1.79 -13.73 -5.73
C ASP A 152 1.58 -12.21 -5.77
N PHE A 153 0.65 -11.75 -6.61
CA PHE A 153 0.26 -10.34 -6.65
C PHE A 153 -0.29 -9.84 -5.30
N GLU A 154 -0.73 -10.74 -4.40
CA GLU A 154 -1.18 -10.43 -3.04
C GLU A 154 -0.05 -10.03 -2.06
N GLN A 155 1.23 -10.14 -2.45
CA GLN A 155 2.38 -9.70 -1.65
C GLN A 155 3.30 -8.69 -2.35
N VAL A 156 2.94 -8.23 -3.54
CA VAL A 156 3.61 -7.07 -4.17
C VAL A 156 2.85 -5.81 -3.73
N PRO A 157 3.50 -4.76 -3.20
CA PRO A 157 2.85 -3.48 -2.92
C PRO A 157 2.17 -2.91 -4.17
N GLU A 158 1.16 -2.06 -3.99
CA GLU A 158 0.42 -1.47 -5.12
C GLU A 158 1.32 -0.62 -6.03
N ASP A 159 2.33 0.03 -5.43
CA ASP A 159 3.45 0.76 -6.08
C ASP A 159 4.50 -0.14 -6.76
N GLY A 160 4.43 -1.47 -6.61
CA GLY A 160 5.42 -2.42 -7.10
C GLY A 160 6.64 -2.62 -6.20
N LEU A 161 7.71 -3.17 -6.78
CA LEU A 161 8.99 -3.49 -6.10
C LEU A 161 10.13 -2.49 -6.40
N ASP A 162 9.98 -1.72 -7.48
CA ASP A 162 10.93 -0.77 -8.08
C ASP A 162 10.12 0.15 -9.02
N ALA A 163 10.65 1.29 -9.45
CA ALA A 163 9.94 2.22 -10.34
C ALA A 163 10.83 2.71 -11.50
N ILE A 164 10.30 2.70 -12.72
CA ILE A 164 11.05 3.10 -13.91
C ILE A 164 10.73 4.54 -14.28
N ASP A 165 11.68 5.44 -14.03
CA ASP A 165 11.64 6.84 -14.50
C ASP A 165 11.71 6.91 -16.05
N LEU A 166 10.73 7.54 -16.68
CA LEU A 166 10.59 7.76 -18.11
C LEU A 166 10.72 9.25 -18.49
N PRO A 167 11.18 9.59 -19.71
CA PRO A 167 11.31 10.98 -20.16
C PRO A 167 10.02 11.53 -20.79
N PHE A 168 9.00 10.68 -20.97
CA PHE A 168 7.68 10.99 -21.52
C PHE A 168 6.59 10.51 -20.55
N VAL A 169 5.35 10.96 -20.76
CA VAL A 169 4.17 10.50 -20.02
C VAL A 169 3.69 9.15 -20.58
N VAL A 170 3.35 8.21 -19.70
CA VAL A 170 2.61 6.97 -20.04
C VAL A 170 1.13 7.11 -19.73
N GLU A 171 0.32 6.26 -20.36
CA GLU A 171 -1.10 6.07 -19.99
C GLU A 171 -1.22 5.26 -18.68
N ASP A 172 -2.29 5.51 -17.93
CA ASP A 172 -2.62 4.76 -16.72
C ASP A 172 -2.84 3.27 -17.02
N GLY A 173 -2.53 2.41 -16.05
CA GLY A 173 -2.65 0.96 -16.21
C GLY A 173 -1.50 0.29 -16.96
N ILE A 174 -0.42 1.00 -17.29
CA ILE A 174 0.86 0.37 -17.68
C ILE A 174 1.62 -0.12 -16.44
N ILE A 175 2.16 -1.33 -16.50
CA ILE A 175 3.02 -1.94 -15.47
C ILE A 175 4.31 -2.50 -16.09
N ALA A 176 5.38 -2.61 -15.31
CA ALA A 176 6.66 -3.14 -15.78
C ALA A 176 7.03 -4.49 -15.16
N PHE A 177 7.70 -5.33 -15.93
CA PHE A 177 8.42 -6.52 -15.46
C PHE A 177 9.87 -6.48 -15.92
N ARG A 178 10.81 -6.91 -15.07
CA ARG A 178 12.23 -6.95 -15.42
C ARG A 178 12.67 -8.35 -15.84
N VAL A 179 13.31 -8.45 -17.00
CA VAL A 179 13.81 -9.71 -17.55
C VAL A 179 14.92 -10.27 -16.66
N ARG A 180 14.85 -11.57 -16.35
CA ARG A 180 15.94 -12.34 -15.72
C ARG A 180 16.34 -13.53 -16.58
N GLY A 181 17.64 -13.72 -16.76
CA GLY A 181 18.22 -14.84 -17.51
C GLY A 181 18.17 -14.66 -19.04
N GLU A 182 18.35 -15.78 -19.75
CA GLU A 182 18.82 -15.77 -21.15
C GLU A 182 17.88 -16.44 -22.18
N SER A 183 16.76 -17.05 -21.76
CA SER A 183 15.86 -17.84 -22.64
C SER A 183 15.40 -17.09 -23.89
N MET A 184 15.15 -15.79 -23.76
CA MET A 184 14.61 -14.93 -24.81
C MET A 184 15.68 -14.09 -25.55
N ARG A 185 16.98 -14.41 -25.42
CA ARG A 185 18.03 -13.87 -26.31
C ARG A 185 17.78 -14.29 -27.78
N PRO A 186 18.26 -13.52 -28.79
CA PRO A 186 18.88 -12.21 -28.70
C PRO A 186 17.88 -11.06 -28.47
N SER A 187 16.58 -11.32 -28.65
CA SER A 187 15.49 -10.33 -28.60
C SER A 187 15.42 -9.60 -27.25
N TYR A 188 15.59 -10.32 -26.15
CA TYR A 188 15.54 -9.80 -24.77
C TYR A 188 16.82 -10.17 -24.01
N ARG A 189 17.18 -9.36 -23.02
CA ARG A 189 18.42 -9.52 -22.23
C ARG A 189 18.12 -9.36 -20.75
N ASP A 190 18.92 -10.02 -19.91
CA ASP A 190 18.88 -9.84 -18.47
C ASP A 190 18.94 -8.35 -18.07
N GLY A 191 18.04 -7.96 -17.17
CA GLY A 191 17.90 -6.59 -16.67
C GLY A 191 17.11 -5.63 -17.56
N ASP A 192 16.73 -6.01 -18.80
CA ASP A 192 15.79 -5.25 -19.64
C ASP A 192 14.42 -5.13 -18.93
N ALA A 193 13.64 -4.10 -19.25
CA ALA A 193 12.30 -3.89 -18.71
C ALA A 193 11.24 -3.96 -19.82
N ILE A 194 10.19 -4.75 -19.54
CA ILE A 194 9.04 -4.96 -20.42
C ILE A 194 7.86 -4.23 -19.78
N LEU A 195 7.35 -3.22 -20.47
CA LEU A 195 6.17 -2.47 -20.06
C LEU A 195 4.97 -3.06 -20.78
N VAL A 196 3.98 -3.49 -20.02
CA VAL A 196 2.77 -4.17 -20.49
C VAL A 196 1.52 -3.49 -19.95
N TRP A 197 0.39 -3.71 -20.60
CA TRP A 197 -0.91 -3.36 -20.02
C TRP A 197 -1.21 -4.26 -18.81
N ARG A 198 -1.62 -3.65 -17.69
CA ARG A 198 -2.10 -4.35 -16.49
C ARG A 198 -3.37 -5.13 -16.80
N GLU A 199 -4.29 -4.53 -17.55
CA GLU A 199 -5.55 -5.15 -17.94
C GLU A 199 -5.50 -5.66 -19.38
N GLN A 200 -5.94 -6.91 -19.59
CA GLN A 200 -5.89 -7.57 -20.90
C GLN A 200 -6.90 -6.92 -21.87
N ARG A 201 -6.42 -6.33 -22.96
CA ARG A 201 -7.23 -5.50 -23.86
C ARG A 201 -8.10 -6.28 -24.86
N MET A 202 -7.63 -7.46 -25.28
CA MET A 202 -8.31 -8.33 -26.25
C MET A 202 -8.63 -9.72 -25.66
N ALA A 203 -9.32 -10.58 -26.42
CA ALA A 203 -9.46 -11.98 -26.05
C ALA A 203 -8.12 -12.72 -26.12
N THR A 204 -7.89 -13.72 -25.28
CA THR A 204 -6.63 -14.50 -25.27
C THR A 204 -6.34 -15.19 -26.60
N ASP A 205 -7.39 -15.63 -27.33
CA ASP A 205 -7.28 -16.18 -28.69
C ASP A 205 -6.68 -15.15 -29.70
N SER A 206 -6.75 -13.84 -29.42
CA SER A 206 -6.26 -12.76 -30.31
C SER A 206 -4.76 -12.49 -30.20
N TYR A 207 -4.07 -13.04 -29.20
CA TYR A 207 -2.62 -12.87 -29.01
C TYR A 207 -1.81 -14.08 -29.54
N ILE A 208 -2.43 -14.98 -30.29
CA ILE A 208 -1.74 -16.13 -30.90
C ILE A 208 -0.79 -15.64 -32.01
N GLY A 209 0.50 -15.94 -31.85
CA GLY A 209 1.61 -15.46 -32.69
C GLY A 209 2.38 -14.29 -32.08
N GLU A 210 1.88 -13.69 -30.99
CA GLU A 210 2.50 -12.52 -30.36
C GLU A 210 3.38 -12.91 -29.16
N GLU A 211 4.42 -12.10 -28.90
CA GLU A 211 5.21 -12.15 -27.67
C GLU A 211 4.49 -11.38 -26.56
N ALA A 212 4.27 -12.02 -25.40
CA ALA A 212 3.58 -11.40 -24.28
C ALA A 212 4.15 -11.82 -22.93
N VAL A 213 3.83 -11.03 -21.88
CA VAL A 213 3.96 -11.50 -20.50
C VAL A 213 2.66 -12.19 -20.13
N VAL A 214 2.66 -13.51 -19.93
CA VAL A 214 1.45 -14.29 -19.63
C VAL A 214 1.44 -14.75 -18.18
N ARG A 215 0.25 -14.88 -17.58
CA ARG A 215 0.02 -15.64 -16.34
C ARG A 215 -0.73 -16.93 -16.64
N THR A 216 -0.21 -18.04 -16.15
CA THR A 216 -0.75 -19.39 -16.32
C THR A 216 -1.67 -19.77 -15.16
N GLY A 217 -2.54 -20.76 -15.35
CA GLY A 217 -3.53 -21.23 -14.36
C GLY A 217 -2.99 -21.88 -13.08
N ASP A 218 -1.70 -21.71 -12.81
CA ASP A 218 -0.96 -22.11 -11.62
C ASP A 218 -0.15 -20.93 -11.03
N GLY A 219 -0.58 -19.69 -11.31
CA GLY A 219 -0.02 -18.44 -10.81
C GLY A 219 1.29 -17.98 -11.47
N ARG A 220 2.03 -18.89 -12.10
CA ARG A 220 3.33 -18.62 -12.73
C ARG A 220 3.21 -17.60 -13.87
N ARG A 221 4.30 -16.87 -14.13
CA ARG A 221 4.37 -15.83 -15.16
C ARG A 221 5.56 -16.05 -16.08
N PHE A 222 5.36 -15.85 -17.38
CA PHE A 222 6.38 -16.10 -18.41
C PHE A 222 6.40 -14.97 -19.44
N LEU A 223 7.58 -14.63 -19.97
CA LEU A 223 7.74 -13.85 -21.20
C LEU A 223 8.01 -14.84 -22.34
N LYS A 224 7.00 -15.13 -23.16
CA LYS A 224 7.02 -16.15 -24.23
C LYS A 224 6.09 -15.76 -25.37
N GLU A 225 6.28 -16.38 -26.54
CA GLU A 225 5.36 -16.31 -27.67
C GLU A 225 4.16 -17.25 -27.42
N ILE A 226 2.93 -16.78 -27.65
CA ILE A 226 1.71 -17.57 -27.47
C ILE A 226 1.37 -18.31 -28.76
N GLN A 227 1.25 -19.64 -28.71
CA GLN A 227 0.87 -20.48 -29.86
C GLN A 227 -0.40 -21.28 -29.54
N GLY A 228 -1.23 -21.58 -30.56
CA GLY A 228 -2.47 -22.33 -30.37
C GLY A 228 -2.22 -23.84 -30.20
N ALA A 229 -2.71 -24.44 -29.10
CA ALA A 229 -2.53 -25.88 -28.83
C ALA A 229 -3.64 -26.76 -29.44
N GLY A 230 -4.21 -26.38 -30.59
CA GLY A 230 -5.29 -27.09 -31.28
C GLY A 230 -6.66 -27.13 -30.58
N LYS A 231 -6.74 -26.75 -29.30
CA LYS A 231 -7.97 -26.65 -28.50
C LYS A 231 -8.14 -25.24 -27.95
N ARG A 232 -9.32 -24.64 -28.14
CA ARG A 232 -9.63 -23.28 -27.68
C ARG A 232 -9.42 -23.11 -26.17
N GLY A 233 -8.80 -22.00 -25.77
CA GLY A 233 -8.47 -21.72 -24.36
C GLY A 233 -7.26 -22.48 -23.81
N ILE A 234 -6.57 -23.28 -24.65
CA ILE A 234 -5.34 -23.99 -24.32
C ILE A 234 -4.26 -23.58 -25.33
N TYR A 235 -3.07 -23.26 -24.83
CA TYR A 235 -2.00 -22.62 -25.59
C TYR A 235 -0.66 -23.31 -25.31
N ASN A 236 0.22 -23.28 -26.30
CA ASN A 236 1.63 -23.59 -26.13
C ASN A 236 2.39 -22.28 -25.95
N LEU A 237 3.47 -22.28 -25.18
CA LEU A 237 4.31 -21.11 -24.94
C LEU A 237 5.72 -21.37 -25.48
N TYR A 238 6.08 -20.67 -26.56
CA TYR A 238 7.33 -20.82 -27.28
C TYR A 238 8.38 -19.78 -26.87
N SER A 239 9.67 -20.09 -27.07
CA SER A 239 10.82 -19.27 -26.71
C SER A 239 12.06 -19.76 -27.47
N HIS A 240 12.94 -18.86 -27.90
CA HIS A 240 14.00 -19.21 -28.85
C HIS A 240 15.12 -20.10 -28.26
N ASN A 241 15.52 -19.89 -26.99
CA ASN A 241 16.58 -20.67 -26.32
C ASN A 241 16.07 -21.50 -25.14
N ASP A 242 14.78 -21.84 -25.10
CA ASP A 242 14.16 -22.59 -24.00
C ASP A 242 13.13 -23.57 -24.56
N ARG A 243 12.71 -24.55 -23.75
CA ARG A 243 11.71 -25.53 -24.16
C ARG A 243 10.34 -24.86 -24.34
N MET A 244 9.60 -25.34 -25.33
CA MET A 244 8.18 -25.06 -25.46
C MET A 244 7.44 -25.65 -24.26
N ILE A 245 6.55 -24.87 -23.66
CA ILE A 245 5.65 -25.35 -22.60
C ILE A 245 4.31 -25.64 -23.27
N GLU A 246 3.85 -26.88 -23.23
CA GLU A 246 2.69 -27.34 -24.00
C GLU A 246 1.40 -27.38 -23.16
N ASN A 247 0.25 -27.26 -23.84
CA ASN A 247 -1.09 -27.53 -23.28
C ASN A 247 -1.45 -26.69 -22.03
N VAL A 248 -1.02 -25.43 -21.99
CA VAL A 248 -1.17 -24.53 -20.85
C VAL A 248 -2.48 -23.73 -20.94
N ARG A 249 -3.19 -23.57 -19.81
CA ARG A 249 -4.27 -22.59 -19.69
C ARG A 249 -3.69 -21.25 -19.22
N LEU A 250 -4.01 -20.17 -19.93
CA LEU A 250 -3.70 -18.81 -19.50
C LEU A 250 -4.88 -18.20 -18.71
N GLU A 251 -4.55 -17.37 -17.73
CA GLU A 251 -5.52 -16.54 -16.99
C GLU A 251 -5.51 -15.09 -17.47
N TRP A 252 -4.34 -14.60 -17.89
CA TRP A 252 -4.08 -13.20 -18.21
C TRP A 252 -2.92 -13.08 -19.20
N VAL A 253 -3.01 -12.09 -20.08
CA VAL A 253 -1.99 -11.70 -21.06
C VAL A 253 -1.71 -10.21 -20.94
N GLY A 254 -0.52 -9.87 -20.44
CA GLY A 254 0.08 -8.55 -20.52
C GLY A 254 0.67 -8.32 -21.91
N GLU A 255 -0.12 -7.67 -22.76
CA GLU A 255 0.26 -7.14 -24.07
C GLU A 255 1.43 -6.16 -23.94
N ILE A 256 2.52 -6.39 -24.70
CA ILE A 256 3.75 -5.59 -24.63
C ILE A 256 3.54 -4.24 -25.32
N HIS A 257 3.61 -3.16 -24.52
CA HIS A 257 3.53 -1.80 -25.01
C HIS A 257 4.92 -1.20 -25.32
N LEU A 258 5.93 -1.47 -24.49
CA LEU A 258 7.29 -0.95 -24.70
C LEU A 258 8.37 -1.86 -24.10
N ILE A 259 9.54 -1.92 -24.75
CA ILE A 259 10.74 -2.62 -24.27
C ILE A 259 11.86 -1.60 -24.05
N ILE A 260 12.36 -1.50 -22.82
CA ILE A 260 13.46 -0.59 -22.44
C ILE A 260 14.69 -1.43 -22.11
N ARG A 261 15.81 -1.18 -22.77
CA ARG A 261 17.04 -1.95 -22.51
C ARG A 261 17.64 -1.62 -21.15
N ALA A 262 18.24 -2.60 -20.49
CA ALA A 262 18.86 -2.47 -19.17
C ALA A 262 19.78 -1.24 -19.05
N ARG A 263 20.53 -0.95 -20.12
CA ARG A 263 21.49 0.17 -20.22
C ARG A 263 20.85 1.55 -20.42
N GLN A 264 19.53 1.62 -20.65
CA GLN A 264 18.76 2.85 -20.82
C GLN A 264 18.05 3.26 -19.54
N ILE A 265 17.52 2.32 -18.73
CA ILE A 265 16.68 2.58 -17.54
C ILE A 265 17.25 3.72 -16.67
N GLY A 266 18.46 3.54 -16.12
CA GLY A 266 19.11 4.56 -15.26
C GLY A 266 19.54 5.85 -15.97
N ARG A 267 19.46 5.93 -17.30
CA ARG A 267 19.74 7.14 -18.09
C ARG A 267 18.48 7.96 -18.37
N LEU A 268 17.31 7.32 -18.45
CA LEU A 268 16.03 7.98 -18.72
C LEU A 268 15.66 8.93 -17.55
N GLY A 269 15.66 8.43 -16.32
CA GLY A 269 15.43 9.25 -15.12
C GLY A 269 16.49 10.32 -14.83
N ALA A 270 17.73 10.13 -15.31
CA ALA A 270 18.81 11.11 -15.11
C ALA A 270 18.52 12.46 -15.80
N GLY A 271 17.74 12.46 -16.89
CA GLY A 271 17.25 13.69 -17.52
C GLY A 271 16.29 14.46 -16.59
N GLN A 272 15.27 13.77 -16.07
CA GLN A 272 14.26 14.37 -15.19
C GLN A 272 14.86 14.85 -13.86
N ARG A 273 15.75 14.08 -13.23
CA ARG A 273 16.45 14.49 -12.00
C ARG A 273 17.26 15.78 -12.17
N ASN A 274 17.85 16.01 -13.35
CA ASN A 274 18.54 17.26 -13.65
C ASN A 274 17.57 18.41 -13.98
N ALA A 275 16.44 18.12 -14.64
CA ALA A 275 15.41 19.11 -14.95
C ALA A 275 14.70 19.63 -13.68
N THR A 276 14.31 18.74 -12.76
CA THR A 276 13.71 19.12 -11.47
C THR A 276 14.69 19.87 -10.57
N ARG A 277 15.96 19.44 -10.52
CA ARG A 277 17.04 20.19 -9.83
C ARG A 277 17.24 21.59 -10.40
N LYS A 278 17.13 21.78 -11.72
CA LYS A 278 17.27 23.09 -12.39
C LYS A 278 16.00 23.96 -12.28
N LYS A 279 14.83 23.37 -11.99
CA LYS A 279 13.57 24.09 -11.75
C LYS A 279 13.44 24.66 -10.33
N ARG A 280 14.22 24.22 -9.34
CA ARG A 280 14.27 24.85 -8.01
C ARG A 280 15.02 26.20 -8.10
N PRO A 281 14.37 27.36 -7.91
CA PRO A 281 15.07 28.63 -7.85
C PRO A 281 15.99 28.64 -6.63
N GLY A 282 17.11 29.37 -6.71
CA GLY A 282 18.19 29.24 -5.74
C GLY A 282 17.78 29.59 -4.31
N GLU A 283 17.76 28.57 -3.45
CA GLU A 283 17.88 28.69 -2.00
C GLU A 283 19.26 29.29 -1.68
N ARG A 284 19.33 30.63 -1.70
CA ARG A 284 20.53 31.36 -1.32
C ARG A 284 20.66 31.31 0.19
N ALA A 285 21.81 30.86 0.66
CA ALA A 285 22.18 30.96 2.07
C ALA A 285 22.08 32.41 2.57
N ALA A 286 21.57 32.55 3.79
CA ALA A 286 21.50 33.76 4.60
C ALA A 286 21.76 33.36 6.06
#